data_AF-A0A399HVL0-F1
#
_entry.id   AF-A0A399HVL0-F1
#
_cell.length_a   1.000
_cell.length_b   1.000
_cell.length_c   1.000
_cell.angle_alpha   90.00
_cell.angle_beta   90.00
_cell.angle_gamma   90.00
#
_symmetry.space_group_name_H-M   'P 1'
#
loop_
_entity.id
_entity.type
_entity.pdbx_description
1 polymer ?
#
loop_
_entity_poly.entity_id
_entity_poly.type
_entity_poly.pdbx_seq_one_letter_code
_entity_poly.pdbx_strand_id
1 'polypeptide(L)'
;MAKPPATKKIPSKNKDGSDRKSPSSIFGPHAITRYLCIPQTGNITGVELTVFLPELLRAPGVLSRFIENGADAQTLARISAWFRATVKDHHTPATAANAMRHITQATMRRYLQEEKWTETRHKAGRYKKPGQVWDHENLTFAGVQNYCEDNTKEGRHKRPPTPNVRFALLAVDVVVFPSGDDGLDLTRCVKAAAANEDLPLMFPRDYGFLTWLLDGPQLARPANQDRELFNRWRQVSWAETPSAHQANTTQQIA
;
A
#
# COMPACT_ATOMS: atom_id res chain seq x y z
N MET A 1 31.78 -29.02 17.91
CA MET A 1 30.41 -28.96 18.47
C MET A 1 29.42 -28.99 17.32
N ALA A 2 28.55 -30.01 17.24
CA ALA A 2 27.58 -30.16 16.17
C ALA A 2 26.36 -29.24 16.39
N LYS A 3 25.88 -28.58 15.34
CA LYS A 3 24.63 -27.78 15.37
C LYS A 3 23.44 -28.71 15.67
N PRO A 4 22.52 -28.33 16.58
CA PRO A 4 21.30 -29.11 16.80
C PRO A 4 20.39 -29.03 15.57
N PRO A 5 19.61 -30.10 15.28
CA PRO A 5 18.72 -30.14 14.13
C PRO A 5 17.59 -29.11 14.26
N ALA A 6 17.30 -28.42 13.16
CA ALA A 6 16.21 -27.46 13.08
C ALA A 6 14.87 -28.17 13.34
N THR A 7 14.22 -27.87 14.46
CA THR A 7 12.86 -28.30 14.75
C THR A 7 11.91 -27.74 13.68
N LYS A 8 11.41 -28.61 12.81
CA LYS A 8 10.32 -28.27 11.88
C LYS A 8 9.10 -27.85 12.70
N LYS A 9 8.74 -26.55 12.64
CA LYS A 9 7.49 -26.06 13.25
C LYS A 9 6.31 -26.75 12.58
N ILE A 10 5.55 -27.50 13.37
CA ILE A 10 4.27 -28.09 12.95
C ILE A 10 3.31 -26.93 12.62
N PRO A 11 2.69 -26.90 11.43
CA PRO A 11 1.73 -25.86 11.08
C PRO A 11 0.54 -25.90 12.06
N SER A 12 0.14 -24.74 12.60
CA SER A 12 -1.11 -24.66 13.36
C SER A 12 -2.28 -24.92 12.42
N LYS A 13 -3.29 -25.69 12.83
CA LYS A 13 -4.51 -25.94 12.04
C LYS A 13 -5.62 -24.95 12.39
N ASN A 14 -6.51 -24.66 11.45
CA ASN A 14 -7.79 -23.99 11.68
C ASN A 14 -8.77 -24.93 12.42
N LYS A 15 -9.90 -24.40 12.90
CA LYS A 15 -10.93 -25.18 13.61
C LYS A 15 -11.53 -26.33 12.76
N ASP A 16 -11.43 -26.22 11.44
CA ASP A 16 -11.88 -27.22 10.47
C ASP A 16 -10.78 -28.22 10.07
N GLY A 17 -9.61 -28.17 10.71
CA GLY A 17 -8.48 -29.07 10.41
C GLY A 17 -7.67 -28.68 9.18
N SER A 18 -8.03 -27.61 8.46
CA SER A 18 -7.23 -27.08 7.35
C SER A 18 -5.92 -26.46 7.87
N ASP A 19 -4.85 -26.56 7.09
CA ASP A 19 -3.60 -25.88 7.41
C ASP A 19 -3.85 -24.38 7.46
N ARG A 20 -3.48 -23.75 8.58
CA ARG A 20 -3.59 -22.30 8.72
C ARG A 20 -2.61 -21.69 7.74
N LYS A 21 -3.13 -21.00 6.72
CA LYS A 21 -2.32 -20.26 5.75
C LYS A 21 -1.27 -19.45 6.50
N SER A 22 -0.03 -19.52 6.03
CA SER A 22 1.07 -18.78 6.62
C SER A 22 0.67 -17.30 6.72
N PRO A 23 1.09 -16.55 7.76
CA PRO A 23 0.75 -15.14 7.92
C PRO A 23 1.50 -14.23 6.93
N SER A 24 1.82 -14.74 5.73
CA SER A 24 2.41 -13.96 4.64
C SER A 24 1.45 -12.86 4.21
N SER A 25 2.01 -11.69 3.88
CA SER A 25 1.24 -10.57 3.34
C SER A 25 0.51 -10.99 2.06
N ILE A 26 -0.72 -10.49 1.88
CA ILE A 26 -1.47 -10.63 0.63
C ILE A 26 -0.78 -9.92 -0.55
N PHE A 27 0.18 -9.05 -0.25
CA PHE A 27 0.97 -8.27 -1.19
C PHE A 27 2.31 -8.94 -1.52
N GLY A 28 2.57 -10.11 -0.97
CA GLY A 28 3.76 -10.90 -1.28
C GLY A 28 4.82 -10.84 -0.20
N PRO A 29 5.85 -11.69 -0.28
CA PRO A 29 6.88 -11.81 0.75
C PRO A 29 7.77 -10.57 0.87
N HIS A 30 7.93 -9.78 -0.20
CA HIS A 30 8.77 -8.58 -0.20
C HIS A 30 7.99 -7.29 0.09
N ALA A 31 6.69 -7.38 0.37
CA ALA A 31 5.90 -6.21 0.72
C ALA A 31 6.47 -5.54 1.98
N ILE A 32 6.76 -4.23 1.87
CA ILE A 32 7.30 -3.45 2.97
C ILE A 32 6.36 -3.53 4.18
N THR A 33 6.93 -3.69 5.37
CA THR A 33 6.17 -3.90 6.60
C THR A 33 5.14 -2.80 6.88
N ARG A 34 3.94 -3.18 7.35
CA ARG A 34 2.91 -2.22 7.84
C ARG A 34 3.34 -1.38 9.04
N TYR A 35 4.51 -1.68 9.61
CA TYR A 35 5.09 -0.96 10.74
C TYR A 35 6.10 0.11 10.31
N LEU A 36 6.30 0.32 9.01
CA LEU A 36 7.16 1.38 8.50
C LEU A 36 6.60 2.76 8.85
N CYS A 37 7.45 3.68 9.30
CA CYS A 37 7.08 5.08 9.50
C CYS A 37 6.53 5.72 8.23
N ILE A 38 5.41 6.43 8.37
CA ILE A 38 4.76 7.12 7.27
C ILE A 38 5.53 8.42 6.98
N PRO A 39 5.82 8.74 5.71
CA PRO A 39 6.50 9.99 5.34
C PRO A 39 5.66 11.20 5.78
N GLN A 40 6.31 12.16 6.45
CA GLN A 40 5.64 13.36 6.95
C GLN A 40 5.70 14.54 5.95
N THR A 41 6.37 14.35 4.82
CA THR A 41 6.56 15.37 3.78
C THR A 41 6.44 14.74 2.40
N GLY A 42 6.24 15.59 1.39
CA GLY A 42 6.09 15.19 -0.01
C GLY A 42 4.68 14.75 -0.38
N ASN A 43 4.34 14.93 -1.66
CA ASN A 43 3.08 14.48 -2.22
C ASN A 43 3.25 13.03 -2.70
N ILE A 44 2.36 12.15 -2.25
CA ILE A 44 2.34 10.75 -2.67
C ILE A 44 0.93 10.42 -3.13
N THR A 45 0.78 9.99 -4.37
CA THR A 45 -0.55 9.63 -4.90
C THR A 45 -1.07 8.34 -4.27
N GLY A 46 -2.38 8.13 -4.33
CA GLY A 46 -3.00 6.90 -3.87
C GLY A 46 -2.50 5.66 -4.62
N VAL A 47 -2.13 5.83 -5.89
CA VAL A 47 -1.50 4.77 -6.69
C VAL A 47 -0.10 4.49 -6.18
N GLU A 48 0.77 5.51 -6.05
CA GLU A 48 2.14 5.32 -5.57
C GLU A 48 2.21 4.57 -4.23
N LEU A 49 1.34 4.93 -3.28
CA LEU A 49 1.30 4.23 -2.00
C LEU A 49 0.80 2.80 -2.15
N THR A 50 -0.25 2.55 -2.95
CA THR A 50 -0.76 1.19 -3.20
C THR A 50 0.29 0.31 -3.88
N VAL A 51 1.17 0.88 -4.69
CA VAL A 51 2.22 0.14 -5.41
C VAL A 51 3.44 -0.10 -4.53
N PHE A 52 4.00 0.94 -3.93
CA PHE A 52 5.29 0.84 -3.23
C PHE A 52 5.14 0.44 -1.77
N LEU A 53 3.99 0.74 -1.15
CA LEU A 53 3.75 0.61 0.29
C LEU A 53 2.36 0.02 0.61
N PRO A 54 1.93 -1.08 -0.05
CA PRO A 54 0.55 -1.57 0.06
C PRO A 54 0.14 -1.98 1.47
N GLU A 55 1.09 -2.41 2.30
CA GLU A 55 0.83 -2.75 3.70
C GLU A 55 0.39 -1.55 4.55
N LEU A 56 0.72 -0.32 4.15
CA LEU A 56 0.27 0.91 4.83
C LEU A 56 -1.23 1.17 4.67
N LEU A 57 -1.94 0.45 3.79
CA LEU A 57 -3.41 0.45 3.75
C LEU A 57 -4.05 -0.08 5.06
N ARG A 58 -3.25 -0.70 5.94
CA ARG A 58 -3.68 -1.10 7.29
C ARG A 58 -3.56 0.03 8.31
N ALA A 59 -2.95 1.16 7.95
CA ALA A 59 -2.91 2.37 8.77
C ALA A 59 -4.22 3.16 8.58
N PRO A 60 -4.98 3.45 9.64
CA PRO A 60 -6.29 4.10 9.50
C PRO A 60 -6.27 5.46 8.82
N GLY A 61 -5.27 6.31 9.07
CA GLY A 61 -5.19 7.62 8.43
C GLY A 61 -4.92 7.54 6.93
N VAL A 62 -4.12 6.55 6.49
CA VAL A 62 -3.91 6.26 5.06
C VAL A 62 -5.21 5.79 4.42
N LEU A 63 -5.84 4.77 5.02
CA LEU A 63 -7.03 4.18 4.42
C LEU A 63 -8.23 5.12 4.44
N SER A 64 -8.41 5.92 5.50
CA SER A 64 -9.47 6.93 5.55
C SER A 64 -9.32 7.95 4.42
N ARG A 65 -8.10 8.45 4.14
CA ARG A 65 -7.85 9.30 2.97
C ARG A 65 -8.32 8.66 1.67
N PHE A 66 -8.05 7.37 1.49
CA PHE A 66 -8.43 6.68 0.27
C PHE A 66 -9.94 6.52 0.15
N ILE A 67 -10.60 6.12 1.24
CA ILE A 67 -12.04 5.90 1.29
C ILE A 67 -12.82 7.21 1.10
N GLU A 68 -12.40 8.31 1.73
CA GLU A 68 -13.02 9.63 1.55
C GLU A 68 -12.84 10.16 0.11
N ASN A 69 -11.77 9.74 -0.57
CA ASN A 69 -11.57 10.00 -2.00
C ASN A 69 -12.23 8.94 -2.91
N GLY A 70 -13.05 8.05 -2.37
CA GLY A 70 -13.88 7.13 -3.17
C GLY A 70 -13.21 5.83 -3.57
N ALA A 71 -12.07 5.47 -2.98
CA ALA A 71 -11.50 4.14 -3.15
C ALA A 71 -12.49 3.05 -2.69
N ASP A 72 -12.37 1.88 -3.31
CA ASP A 72 -12.98 0.65 -2.82
C ASP A 72 -12.03 -0.53 -3.05
N ALA A 73 -12.36 -1.65 -2.42
CA ALA A 73 -11.56 -2.86 -2.45
C ALA A 73 -11.26 -3.36 -3.87
N GLN A 74 -12.19 -3.18 -4.81
CA GLN A 74 -11.97 -3.57 -6.20
C GLN A 74 -10.95 -2.66 -6.88
N THR A 75 -11.09 -1.35 -6.70
CA THR A 75 -10.19 -0.34 -7.27
C THR A 75 -8.77 -0.54 -6.74
N LEU A 76 -8.59 -0.69 -5.43
CA LEU A 76 -7.27 -0.91 -4.81
C LEU A 76 -6.65 -2.26 -5.22
N ALA A 77 -7.45 -3.31 -5.30
CA ALA A 77 -6.98 -4.60 -5.80
C ALA A 77 -6.51 -4.52 -7.25
N ARG A 78 -7.22 -3.76 -8.10
CA ARG A 78 -6.88 -3.56 -9.50
C ARG A 78 -5.56 -2.79 -9.66
N ILE A 79 -5.39 -1.69 -8.94
CA ILE A 79 -4.13 -0.93 -8.90
C ILE A 79 -2.98 -1.87 -8.47
N SER A 80 -3.15 -2.59 -7.37
CA SER A 80 -2.10 -3.52 -6.89
C SER A 80 -1.77 -4.60 -7.92
N ALA A 81 -2.76 -5.16 -8.61
CA ALA A 81 -2.54 -6.22 -9.60
C ALA A 81 -1.92 -5.71 -10.91
N TRP A 82 -2.19 -4.45 -11.28
CA TRP A 82 -1.63 -3.84 -12.47
C TRP A 82 -0.13 -3.59 -12.34
N PHE A 83 0.27 -2.99 -11.22
CA PHE A 83 1.62 -2.50 -11.05
C PHE A 83 2.54 -3.49 -10.33
N ARG A 84 2.00 -4.49 -9.64
CA ARG A 84 2.80 -5.44 -8.83
C ARG A 84 2.61 -6.88 -9.27
N ALA A 85 3.63 -7.70 -9.04
CA ALA A 85 3.59 -9.12 -9.33
C ALA A 85 2.51 -9.82 -8.50
N THR A 86 1.62 -10.55 -9.16
CA THR A 86 0.53 -11.27 -8.50
C THR A 86 1.08 -12.34 -7.56
N VAL A 87 0.66 -12.27 -6.29
CA VAL A 87 0.95 -13.32 -5.30
C VAL A 87 0.15 -14.56 -5.66
N LYS A 88 0.78 -15.74 -5.57
CA LYS A 88 0.18 -17.05 -5.95
C LYS A 88 -1.19 -17.33 -5.31
N ASP A 89 -1.54 -16.71 -4.19
CA ASP A 89 -2.83 -16.96 -3.53
C ASP A 89 -3.96 -16.01 -4.01
N HIS A 90 -3.67 -15.07 -4.91
CA HIS A 90 -4.59 -14.04 -5.40
C HIS A 90 -4.67 -14.01 -6.93
N HIS A 91 -4.69 -15.18 -7.57
CA HIS A 91 -4.66 -15.32 -9.03
C HIS A 91 -5.89 -14.77 -9.76
N THR A 92 -6.99 -14.47 -9.06
CA THR A 92 -8.21 -13.98 -9.70
C THR A 92 -8.61 -12.59 -9.20
N PRO A 93 -9.23 -11.76 -10.05
CA PRO A 93 -9.80 -10.47 -9.63
C PRO A 93 -10.66 -10.55 -8.37
N ALA A 94 -11.50 -11.60 -8.27
CA ALA A 94 -12.38 -11.80 -7.13
C ALA A 94 -11.62 -12.11 -5.83
N THR A 95 -10.57 -12.92 -5.90
CA THR A 95 -9.77 -13.26 -4.71
C THR A 95 -8.93 -12.08 -4.23
N ALA A 96 -8.36 -11.29 -5.14
CA ALA A 96 -7.65 -10.06 -4.82
C ALA A 96 -8.59 -9.01 -4.19
N ALA A 97 -9.77 -8.78 -4.78
CA ALA A 97 -10.76 -7.86 -4.24
C ALA A 97 -11.29 -8.29 -2.86
N ASN A 98 -11.51 -9.59 -2.63
CA ASN A 98 -11.92 -10.10 -1.33
C ASN A 98 -10.84 -9.89 -0.26
N ALA A 99 -9.57 -10.15 -0.58
CA ALA A 99 -8.46 -9.91 0.34
C ALA A 99 -8.35 -8.42 0.70
N MET A 100 -8.45 -7.54 -0.31
CA MET A 100 -8.47 -6.09 -0.11
C MET A 100 -9.67 -5.65 0.74
N ARG A 101 -10.86 -6.19 0.48
CA ARG A 101 -12.07 -5.92 1.28
C ARG A 101 -11.87 -6.30 2.75
N HIS A 102 -11.19 -7.41 3.04
CA HIS A 102 -10.87 -7.78 4.41
C HIS A 102 -9.93 -6.76 5.09
N ILE A 103 -8.91 -6.27 4.39
CA ILE A 103 -8.05 -5.18 4.90
C ILE A 103 -8.87 -3.93 5.18
N THR A 104 -9.67 -3.48 4.20
CA THR A 104 -10.42 -2.25 4.30
C THR A 104 -11.41 -2.31 5.47
N GLN A 105 -12.21 -3.38 5.52
CA GLN A 105 -13.21 -3.55 6.58
C GLN A 105 -12.57 -3.70 7.96
N ALA A 106 -11.52 -4.52 8.10
CA ALA A 106 -10.87 -4.71 9.40
C ALA A 106 -10.28 -3.39 9.94
N THR A 107 -9.66 -2.61 9.07
CA THR A 107 -9.02 -1.34 9.43
C THR A 107 -10.05 -0.28 9.80
N MET A 108 -11.06 -0.05 8.93
CA MET A 108 -12.06 0.98 9.17
C MET A 108 -13.01 0.65 10.32
N ARG A 109 -13.41 -0.63 10.50
CA ARG A 109 -14.22 -1.05 11.65
C ARG A 109 -13.49 -0.78 12.96
N ARG A 110 -12.19 -1.05 13.01
CA ARG A 110 -11.36 -0.77 14.19
C ARG A 110 -11.26 0.73 14.44
N TYR A 111 -10.95 1.50 13.40
CA TYR A 111 -10.72 2.93 13.51
C TYR A 111 -11.97 3.72 13.91
N LEU A 112 -13.10 3.41 13.28
CA LEU A 112 -14.39 4.06 13.56
C LEU A 112 -15.12 3.44 14.74
N GLN A 113 -14.61 2.34 15.30
CA GLN A 113 -15.28 1.54 16.34
C GLN A 113 -16.70 1.12 15.94
N GLU A 114 -16.87 0.74 14.67
CA GLU A 114 -18.18 0.44 14.07
C GLU A 114 -18.13 -0.90 13.34
N GLU A 115 -18.62 -1.96 13.99
CA GLU A 115 -18.52 -3.33 13.48
C GLU A 115 -19.27 -3.56 12.16
N LYS A 116 -20.33 -2.80 11.90
CA LYS A 116 -21.14 -2.95 10.68
C LYS A 116 -20.64 -2.03 9.56
N TRP A 117 -19.45 -1.44 9.70
CA TRP A 117 -18.84 -0.66 8.64
C TRP A 117 -18.63 -1.49 7.37
N THR A 118 -19.03 -0.91 6.24
CA THR A 118 -18.76 -1.38 4.88
C THR A 118 -18.59 -0.18 3.95
N GLU A 119 -17.85 -0.35 2.86
CA GLU A 119 -17.68 0.68 1.82
C GLU A 119 -19.04 1.12 1.26
N THR A 120 -19.97 0.19 1.02
CA THR A 120 -21.33 0.50 0.56
C THR A 120 -22.08 1.43 1.52
N ARG A 121 -22.01 1.17 2.83
CA ARG A 121 -22.68 2.00 3.85
C ARG A 121 -21.98 3.35 4.02
N HIS A 122 -20.66 3.39 3.85
CA HIS A 122 -19.89 4.63 3.84
C HIS A 122 -20.28 5.51 2.65
N LYS A 123 -20.30 4.96 1.43
CA LYS A 123 -20.76 5.65 0.22
C LYS A 123 -22.20 6.16 0.34
N ALA A 124 -23.06 5.45 1.06
CA ALA A 124 -24.42 5.89 1.39
C ALA A 124 -24.49 7.01 2.46
N GLY A 125 -23.35 7.56 2.89
CA GLY A 125 -23.26 8.70 3.81
C GLY A 125 -23.43 8.37 5.29
N ARG A 126 -23.47 7.09 5.69
CA ARG A 126 -23.78 6.69 7.08
C ARG A 126 -22.69 6.95 8.11
N TYR A 127 -21.47 7.23 7.67
CA TYR A 127 -20.30 7.36 8.54
C TYR A 127 -19.58 8.70 8.41
N LYS A 128 -20.27 9.73 7.90
CA LYS A 128 -19.74 11.10 7.90
C LYS A 128 -19.65 11.59 9.34
N LYS A 129 -18.47 12.01 9.79
CA LYS A 129 -18.33 12.67 11.09
C LYS A 129 -18.86 14.11 10.97
N PRO A 130 -19.80 14.55 11.82
CA PRO A 130 -20.25 15.94 11.81
C PRO A 130 -19.08 16.90 11.99
N GLY A 131 -19.02 17.95 11.15
CA GLY A 131 -17.96 18.96 11.19
C GLY A 131 -16.62 18.55 10.56
N GLN A 132 -16.46 17.30 10.12
CA GLN A 132 -15.26 16.89 9.39
C GLN A 132 -15.37 17.34 7.93
N VAL A 133 -14.59 18.35 7.55
CA VAL A 133 -14.35 18.73 6.16
C VAL A 133 -13.14 17.93 5.68
N TRP A 134 -13.32 17.13 4.64
CA TRP A 134 -12.23 16.38 4.03
C TRP A 134 -11.62 17.21 2.89
N ASP A 135 -10.30 17.41 2.96
CA ASP A 135 -9.53 18.01 1.87
C ASP A 135 -9.19 16.94 0.82
N HIS A 136 -9.86 17.02 -0.33
CA HIS A 136 -9.65 16.09 -1.44
C HIS A 136 -8.34 16.32 -2.20
N GLU A 137 -7.67 17.45 -1.98
CA GLU A 137 -6.41 17.81 -2.64
C GLU A 137 -5.18 17.40 -1.81
N ASN A 138 -5.39 17.00 -0.55
CA ASN A 138 -4.30 16.59 0.34
C ASN A 138 -3.69 15.24 -0.08
N LEU A 139 -2.50 15.31 -0.69
CA LEU A 139 -1.68 14.15 -1.06
C LEU A 139 -0.55 13.87 -0.07
N THR A 140 -0.47 14.63 1.02
CA THR A 140 0.53 14.42 2.08
C THR A 140 0.01 13.46 3.15
N PHE A 141 0.91 12.95 3.98
CA PHE A 141 0.56 12.21 5.19
C PHE A 141 1.05 12.93 6.45
N ALA A 142 1.24 14.24 6.38
CA ALA A 142 1.60 15.06 7.53
C ALA A 142 0.54 14.88 8.64
N GLY A 143 0.98 14.50 9.84
CA GLY A 143 0.11 14.28 10.99
C GLY A 143 -0.70 12.98 10.94
N VAL A 144 -0.48 12.11 9.94
CA VAL A 144 -1.10 10.79 9.90
C VAL A 144 -0.38 9.85 10.85
N GLN A 145 -1.13 9.37 11.85
CA GLN A 145 -0.65 8.42 12.84
C GLN A 145 -0.36 7.05 12.21
N ASN A 146 0.79 6.48 12.54
CA ASN A 146 1.19 5.17 12.05
C ASN A 146 0.47 4.04 12.82
N TYR A 147 0.32 2.86 12.19
CA TYR A 147 -0.17 1.65 12.86
C TYR A 147 0.66 1.29 14.12
N CYS A 148 1.93 1.71 14.17
CA CYS A 148 2.82 1.52 15.32
C CYS A 148 2.54 2.45 16.51
N GLU A 149 1.87 3.58 16.27
CA GLU A 149 1.56 4.57 17.30
C GLU A 149 0.19 4.31 17.93
N ASP A 150 -0.66 3.57 17.21
CA ASP A 150 -2.01 3.16 17.59
C ASP A 150 -1.96 2.00 18.62
N ASN A 151 -1.37 2.29 19.79
CA ASN A 151 -0.92 1.38 20.85
C ASN A 151 -2.02 0.96 21.85
N THR A 152 -3.28 0.93 21.44
CA THR A 152 -4.42 0.92 22.38
C THR A 152 -4.84 -0.44 22.93
N LYS A 153 -4.11 -1.54 22.67
CA LYS A 153 -4.46 -2.86 23.24
C LYS A 153 -3.31 -3.49 24.03
N GLU A 154 -3.48 -3.51 25.35
CA GLU A 154 -2.70 -4.33 26.28
C GLU A 154 -2.74 -5.82 25.86
N GLY A 155 -1.60 -6.51 25.97
CA GLY A 155 -1.54 -7.98 25.81
C GLY A 155 -1.19 -8.55 24.43
N ARG A 156 -0.99 -7.74 23.37
CA ARG A 156 -0.35 -8.21 22.13
C ARG A 156 1.10 -7.74 22.09
N HIS A 157 2.03 -8.63 21.70
CA HIS A 157 3.45 -8.30 21.55
C HIS A 157 3.60 -7.03 20.68
N LYS A 158 4.04 -5.95 21.32
CA LYS A 158 4.29 -4.65 20.69
C LYS A 158 5.39 -4.84 19.66
N ARG A 159 5.11 -4.50 18.39
CA ARG A 159 6.17 -4.42 17.38
C ARG A 159 6.60 -2.96 17.28
N PRO A 160 7.89 -2.64 17.51
CA PRO A 160 8.35 -1.27 17.40
C PRO A 160 8.17 -0.74 15.97
N PRO A 161 8.03 0.59 15.80
CA PRO A 161 8.10 1.20 14.48
C PRO A 161 9.37 0.78 13.74
N THR A 162 9.23 0.51 12.45
CA THR A 162 10.37 0.39 11.54
C THR A 162 10.66 1.79 11.04
N PRO A 163 11.72 2.47 11.55
CA PRO A 163 11.94 3.88 11.24
C PRO A 163 12.23 4.08 9.77
N ASN A 164 12.92 3.14 9.13
CA ASN A 164 13.38 3.24 7.76
C ASN A 164 13.53 1.88 7.09
N VAL A 165 13.47 1.87 5.76
CA VAL A 165 13.88 0.77 4.87
C VAL A 165 14.75 1.31 3.75
N ARG A 166 15.56 0.46 3.10
CA ARG A 166 16.30 0.88 1.89
C ARG A 166 15.30 1.30 0.82
N PHE A 167 15.53 2.46 0.21
CA PHE A 167 14.61 3.05 -0.76
C PHE A 167 14.44 2.15 -1.99
N ALA A 168 15.52 1.50 -2.45
CA ALA A 168 15.49 0.54 -3.56
C ALA A 168 14.55 -0.65 -3.31
N LEU A 169 14.30 -1.05 -2.05
CA LEU A 169 13.38 -2.16 -1.74
C LEU A 169 11.93 -1.87 -2.13
N LEU A 170 11.55 -0.60 -2.28
CA LEU A 170 10.21 -0.22 -2.72
C LEU A 170 9.95 -0.66 -4.17
N ALA A 171 10.99 -0.87 -4.98
CA ALA A 171 10.87 -1.35 -6.36
C ALA A 171 10.64 -2.87 -6.46
N VAL A 172 10.85 -3.62 -5.38
CA VAL A 172 10.73 -5.08 -5.41
C VAL A 172 9.28 -5.49 -5.64
N ASP A 173 9.08 -6.48 -6.52
CA ASP A 173 7.78 -6.95 -7.01
C ASP A 173 6.98 -5.91 -7.81
N VAL A 174 7.55 -4.74 -8.16
CA VAL A 174 6.93 -3.77 -9.07
C VAL A 174 7.21 -4.18 -10.52
N VAL A 175 6.15 -4.49 -11.25
CA VAL A 175 6.19 -4.97 -12.64
C VAL A 175 6.12 -3.80 -13.61
N VAL A 176 5.29 -2.81 -13.29
CA VAL A 176 5.18 -1.55 -14.02
C VAL A 176 5.30 -0.43 -13.00
N PHE A 177 6.14 0.56 -13.26
CA PHE A 177 6.19 1.75 -12.43
C PHE A 177 4.99 2.65 -12.73
N PRO A 178 4.36 3.28 -11.73
CA PRO A 178 3.42 4.37 -11.96
C PRO A 178 4.04 5.42 -12.88
N SER A 179 3.22 6.06 -13.72
CA SER A 179 3.68 7.06 -14.68
C SER A 179 2.54 8.01 -15.05
N GLY A 180 2.87 9.09 -15.76
CA GLY A 180 1.89 10.10 -16.15
C GLY A 180 1.17 10.67 -14.93
N ASP A 181 -0.14 10.51 -14.90
CA ASP A 181 -0.97 11.02 -13.81
C ASP A 181 -0.99 10.10 -12.58
N ASP A 182 -0.59 8.83 -12.72
CA ASP A 182 -0.55 7.86 -11.61
C ASP A 182 0.72 8.00 -10.74
N GLY A 183 1.79 8.56 -11.31
CA GLY A 183 3.07 8.78 -10.64
C GLY A 183 3.36 10.25 -10.33
N LEU A 184 4.13 10.48 -9.27
CA LEU A 184 4.59 11.80 -8.83
C LEU A 184 6.02 11.64 -8.23
N ASP A 185 6.30 12.26 -7.09
CA ASP A 185 7.66 12.31 -6.53
C ASP A 185 8.15 10.94 -6.05
N LEU A 186 7.28 10.13 -5.42
CA LEU A 186 7.72 8.83 -4.88
C LEU A 186 8.20 7.90 -5.99
N THR A 187 7.50 7.86 -7.13
CA THR A 187 7.87 7.08 -8.31
C THR A 187 9.28 7.45 -8.79
N ARG A 188 9.56 8.75 -8.90
CA ARG A 188 10.87 9.24 -9.36
C ARG A 188 11.97 8.85 -8.38
N CYS A 189 11.70 9.04 -7.09
CA CYS A 189 12.60 8.66 -6.01
C CYS A 189 12.89 7.14 -5.98
N VAL A 190 11.87 6.30 -6.14
CA VAL A 190 12.06 4.84 -6.18
C VAL A 190 12.88 4.44 -7.42
N LYS A 191 12.58 4.99 -8.60
CA LYS A 191 13.36 4.72 -9.82
C LYS A 191 14.83 5.11 -9.64
N ALA A 192 15.09 6.31 -9.13
CA ALA A 192 16.45 6.79 -8.91
C ALA A 192 17.21 5.92 -7.89
N ALA A 193 16.57 5.54 -6.79
CA ALA A 193 17.18 4.67 -5.79
C ALA A 193 17.42 3.25 -6.29
N ALA A 194 16.51 2.69 -7.08
CA ALA A 194 16.66 1.37 -7.69
C ALA A 194 17.78 1.36 -8.75
N ALA A 195 17.96 2.45 -9.50
CA ALA A 195 19.09 2.59 -10.42
C ALA A 195 20.44 2.80 -9.73
N ASN A 196 20.43 3.12 -8.42
CA ASN A 196 21.63 3.44 -7.64
C ASN A 196 21.59 2.69 -6.29
N GLU A 197 21.46 1.36 -6.34
CA GLU A 197 21.27 0.55 -5.12
C GLU A 197 22.42 0.69 -4.12
N ASP A 198 23.64 1.00 -4.57
CA ASP A 198 24.81 1.20 -3.72
C ASP A 198 24.70 2.44 -2.82
N LEU A 199 23.84 3.41 -3.19
CA LEU A 199 23.60 4.56 -2.33
C LEU A 199 22.80 4.14 -1.09
N PRO A 200 23.20 4.57 0.12
CA PRO A 200 22.52 4.20 1.37
C PRO A 200 21.23 4.98 1.60
N LEU A 201 20.44 5.21 0.54
CA LEU A 201 19.18 5.95 0.56
C LEU A 201 18.12 5.13 1.30
N MET A 202 17.47 5.77 2.26
CA MET A 202 16.48 5.16 3.13
C MET A 202 15.15 5.90 3.08
N PHE A 203 14.05 5.18 2.95
CA PHE A 203 12.70 5.71 3.04
C PHE A 203 12.12 5.49 4.45
N PRO A 204 11.40 6.46 5.05
CA PRO A 204 11.07 7.79 4.52
C PRO A 204 12.12 8.87 4.79
N ARG A 205 13.19 8.60 5.57
CA ARG A 205 14.17 9.63 6.00
C ARG A 205 14.69 10.50 4.85
N ASP A 206 15.10 9.89 3.75
CA ASP A 206 15.78 10.57 2.64
C ASP A 206 14.80 10.97 1.52
N TYR A 207 13.48 10.82 1.73
CA TYR A 207 12.49 11.11 0.69
C TYR A 207 12.53 12.57 0.23
N GLY A 208 12.45 13.53 1.16
CA GLY A 208 12.52 14.95 0.81
C GLY A 208 13.86 15.33 0.18
N PHE A 209 14.98 14.79 0.67
CA PHE A 209 16.30 14.99 0.08
C PHE A 209 16.35 14.50 -1.37
N LEU A 210 15.88 13.28 -1.63
CA LEU A 210 15.91 12.68 -2.95
C LEU A 210 14.98 13.40 -3.92
N THR A 211 13.82 13.87 -3.46
CA THR A 211 12.92 14.73 -4.25
C THR A 211 13.63 16.02 -4.67
N TRP A 212 14.37 16.67 -3.77
CA TRP A 212 15.14 17.87 -4.10
C TRP A 212 16.31 17.62 -5.05
N LEU A 213 16.99 16.49 -4.90
CA LEU A 213 18.06 16.08 -5.80
C LEU A 213 17.55 15.83 -7.22
N LEU A 214 16.29 15.39 -7.36
CA LEU A 214 15.60 15.16 -8.62
C LEU A 214 14.80 16.42 -9.02
N ASP A 215 15.47 17.55 -9.22
CA ASP A 215 14.84 18.80 -9.73
C ASP A 215 13.71 19.38 -8.86
N GLY A 216 13.59 18.97 -7.60
CA GLY A 216 12.57 19.46 -6.68
C GLY A 216 11.22 18.72 -6.76
N PRO A 217 10.30 19.07 -5.84
CA PRO A 217 8.96 18.48 -5.79
C PRO A 217 8.15 18.79 -7.04
N GLN A 218 7.49 17.77 -7.60
CA GLN A 218 6.57 17.97 -8.71
C GLN A 218 5.28 18.66 -8.25
N LEU A 219 4.79 19.58 -9.07
CA LEU A 219 3.49 20.19 -8.87
C LEU A 219 2.38 19.15 -9.09
N ALA A 220 1.63 18.84 -8.04
CA ALA A 220 0.46 18.00 -8.14
C ALA A 220 -0.60 18.68 -9.00
N ARG A 221 -1.07 17.97 -10.03
CA ARG A 221 -2.15 18.42 -10.92
C ARG A 221 -3.48 17.80 -10.46
N PRO A 222 -4.65 18.34 -10.88
CA PRO A 222 -5.94 17.73 -10.57
C PRO A 222 -6.02 16.24 -10.93
N ALA A 223 -5.37 15.82 -12.02
CA ALA A 223 -5.32 14.41 -12.44
C ALA A 223 -4.53 13.49 -11.49
N ASN A 224 -3.66 14.05 -10.63
CA ASN A 224 -2.93 13.31 -9.61
C ASN A 224 -3.71 13.19 -8.28
N GLN A 225 -4.85 13.88 -8.14
CA GLN A 225 -5.66 13.80 -6.93
C GLN A 225 -6.25 12.40 -6.79
N ASP A 226 -6.27 11.88 -5.56
CA ASP A 226 -6.74 10.52 -5.26
C ASP A 226 -8.14 10.24 -5.81
N ARG A 227 -9.04 11.22 -5.72
CA ARG A 227 -10.42 11.10 -6.23
C ARG A 227 -10.44 10.81 -7.72
N GLU A 228 -9.72 11.60 -8.49
CA GLU A 228 -9.66 11.44 -9.95
C GLU A 228 -8.93 10.15 -10.32
N LEU A 229 -7.86 9.81 -9.61
CA LEU A 229 -7.14 8.55 -9.77
C LEU A 229 -8.06 7.34 -9.56
N PHE A 230 -8.75 7.27 -8.43
CA PHE A 230 -9.62 6.14 -8.13
C PHE A 230 -10.82 6.07 -9.08
N ASN A 231 -11.33 7.21 -9.56
CA ASN A 231 -12.38 7.23 -10.58
C ASN A 231 -11.91 6.61 -11.90
N ARG A 232 -10.71 6.94 -12.37
CA ARG A 232 -10.13 6.34 -13.59
C ARG A 232 -9.88 4.84 -13.40
N TRP A 233 -9.23 4.48 -12.30
CA TRP A 233 -8.93 3.08 -11.99
C TRP A 233 -10.17 2.22 -11.81
N ARG A 234 -11.31 2.81 -11.41
CA ARG A 234 -12.60 2.08 -11.35
C ARG A 234 -13.06 1.60 -12.73
N GLN A 235 -12.72 2.33 -13.81
CA GLN A 235 -13.13 2.00 -15.18
C GLN A 235 -12.18 1.03 -15.90
N VAL A 236 -10.95 0.85 -15.40
CA VAL A 236 -9.97 -0.07 -16.01
C VAL A 236 -10.46 -1.51 -15.95
N SER A 237 -10.29 -2.27 -17.04
CA SER A 237 -10.69 -3.67 -17.10
C SER A 237 -9.63 -4.58 -16.48
N TRP A 238 -10.06 -5.64 -15.80
CA TRP A 238 -9.13 -6.67 -15.32
C TRP A 238 -8.43 -7.43 -16.46
N ALA A 239 -9.04 -7.45 -17.66
CA ALA A 239 -8.44 -8.08 -18.84
C ALA A 239 -7.22 -7.31 -19.39
N GLU A 240 -7.07 -6.04 -19.03
CA GLU A 240 -5.96 -5.18 -19.49
C GLU A 240 -4.73 -5.31 -18.59
N THR A 241 -4.82 -6.03 -17.46
CA THR A 241 -3.72 -6.20 -16.50
C THR A 241 -2.49 -6.80 -17.22
N PRO A 242 -1.32 -6.14 -17.16
CA PRO A 242 -0.11 -6.62 -17.81
C PRO A 242 0.20 -8.06 -17.37
N SER A 243 0.38 -8.96 -18.33
CA SER A 243 0.90 -10.30 -18.01
C SER A 243 2.33 -10.14 -17.49
N ALA A 244 2.70 -10.90 -16.45
CA ALA A 244 4.06 -10.92 -15.92
C ALA A 244 5.11 -11.30 -17.00
N HIS A 245 4.70 -11.91 -18.12
CA HIS A 245 5.55 -12.18 -19.28
C HIS A 245 5.73 -10.99 -20.24
N GLN A 246 4.83 -10.01 -20.26
CA GLN A 246 4.90 -8.87 -21.19
C GLN A 246 5.69 -7.69 -20.64
N ALA A 247 5.75 -7.54 -19.30
CA ALA A 247 6.41 -6.40 -18.67
C ALA A 247 7.94 -6.40 -18.77
N ASN A 248 8.57 -7.57 -18.94
CA ASN A 248 10.03 -7.67 -19.08
C ASN A 248 10.54 -7.22 -20.46
N THR A 249 9.67 -7.10 -21.47
CA THR A 249 10.09 -6.72 -22.84
C THR A 249 10.16 -5.20 -23.03
N THR A 250 9.37 -4.43 -22.28
CA THR A 250 9.29 -2.96 -22.47
C THR A 250 10.39 -2.20 -21.72
N GLN A 251 11.00 -2.78 -20.68
CA GLN A 251 12.08 -2.11 -19.92
C GLN A 251 13.46 -2.14 -20.59
N GLN A 252 13.61 -2.81 -21.75
CA GLN A 252 14.88 -2.83 -22.50
C GLN A 252 14.96 -1.79 -23.63
N ILE A 253 13.92 -0.97 -23.84
CA ILE A 253 13.82 -0.06 -25.02
C ILE A 253 13.57 1.41 -24.61
N ALA A 254 13.76 1.79 -23.34
CA ALA A 254 13.62 3.18 -22.89
C ALA A 254 14.81 3.65 -22.07
#